data_AF-A0A2G1XGK7-F1
#
_entry.id   AF-A0A2G1XGK7-F1
#
_cell.length_a   1.000
_cell.length_b   1.000
_cell.length_c   1.000
_cell.angle_alpha   90.00
_cell.angle_beta   90.00
_cell.angle_gamma   90.00
#
_symmetry.space_group_name_H-M   'P 1'
#
loop_
_entity.id
_entity.type
_entity.pdbx_description
1 polymer ?
#
loop_
_entity_poly.entity_id
_entity_poly.type
_entity_poly.pdbx_seq_one_letter_code
_entity_poly.pdbx_strand_id
1 'polypeptide(L)'
;MHQPRQDHSPSAGVATEAGPCDLVTVPARQGLEAVDILRLRDGVGPVLHDGDCDTLGFLVPAGTAAAWDVPGSACTQTHGRGLRLGPVAEPPVNGTGWLVAPDAAYASATDPAVLRAALGEAARTIEAVDRCR
;
A
#
# COMPACT_ATOMS: atom_id res chain seq x y z
N MET A 1 35.55 37.68 7.68
CA MET A 1 34.15 37.33 8.01
C MET A 1 33.35 37.21 6.72
N HIS A 2 33.47 36.10 5.99
CA HIS A 2 32.63 35.82 4.81
C HIS A 2 31.72 34.64 5.19
N GLN A 3 30.44 34.91 5.40
CA GLN A 3 29.44 33.85 5.60
C GLN A 3 29.26 33.06 4.30
N PRO A 4 29.15 31.72 4.34
CA PRO A 4 28.79 30.95 3.17
C PRO A 4 27.35 31.27 2.75
N ARG A 5 27.17 31.51 1.45
CA ARG A 5 25.88 31.69 0.80
C ARG A 5 25.12 30.38 0.93
N GLN A 6 24.08 30.36 1.77
CA GLN A 6 23.11 29.27 1.83
C GLN A 6 22.27 29.35 0.55
N ASP A 7 22.80 28.81 -0.57
CA ASP A 7 22.01 28.48 -1.76
C ASP A 7 21.16 27.24 -1.46
N HIS A 8 20.24 27.38 -0.51
CA HIS A 8 19.09 26.47 -0.39
C HIS A 8 18.10 26.86 -1.49
N SER A 9 18.44 26.50 -2.73
CA SER A 9 17.42 26.27 -3.74
C SER A 9 16.51 25.17 -3.19
N PRO A 10 15.20 25.42 -2.96
CA PRO A 10 14.28 24.31 -2.90
C PRO A 10 14.25 23.77 -4.32
N SER A 11 15.11 22.78 -4.60
CA SER A 11 14.91 21.92 -5.76
C SER A 11 13.48 21.45 -5.60
N ALA A 12 12.62 21.86 -6.54
CA ALA A 12 11.22 21.53 -6.57
C ALA A 12 11.13 20.01 -6.61
N GLY A 13 11.14 19.38 -5.42
CA GLY A 13 10.64 18.05 -5.24
C GLY A 13 9.23 18.17 -5.75
N VAL A 14 8.97 17.53 -6.88
CA VAL A 14 7.62 17.32 -7.34
C VAL A 14 6.99 16.53 -6.21
N ALA A 15 6.31 17.26 -5.31
CA ALA A 15 5.36 16.66 -4.42
C ALA A 15 4.32 16.14 -5.40
N THR A 16 4.47 14.89 -5.84
CA THR A 16 3.38 14.12 -6.40
C THR A 16 2.29 14.30 -5.37
N GLU A 17 1.31 15.14 -5.69
CA GLU A 17 0.06 15.19 -4.97
C GLU A 17 -0.52 13.80 -5.15
N ALA A 18 -0.15 12.88 -4.27
CA ALA A 18 -0.79 11.59 -4.18
C ALA A 18 -2.27 11.93 -4.00
N GLY A 19 -3.03 11.69 -5.06
CA GLY A 19 -4.46 11.93 -5.08
C GLY A 19 -5.14 11.14 -3.96
N PRO A 20 -6.45 11.31 -3.76
CA PRO A 20 -7.16 10.44 -2.83
C PRO A 20 -6.87 8.97 -3.20
N CYS A 21 -6.49 8.17 -2.21
CA CYS A 21 -6.28 6.72 -2.33
C CYS A 21 -7.28 6.00 -1.43
N ASP A 22 -7.70 4.82 -1.87
CA ASP A 22 -8.43 3.88 -1.02
C ASP A 22 -7.45 2.87 -0.39
N LEU A 23 -7.87 2.20 0.69
CA LEU A 23 -7.05 1.24 1.41
C LEU A 23 -7.72 -0.13 1.39
N VAL A 24 -7.04 -1.12 0.82
CA VAL A 24 -7.49 -2.53 0.85
C VAL A 24 -6.79 -3.23 2.01
N THR A 25 -7.55 -3.62 3.03
CA THR A 25 -7.07 -4.38 4.19
C THR A 25 -7.33 -5.88 4.02
N VAL A 26 -6.33 -6.70 4.33
CA VAL A 26 -6.39 -8.17 4.26
C VAL A 26 -5.64 -8.81 5.42
N PRO A 27 -5.93 -10.07 5.80
CA PRO A 27 -5.13 -10.81 6.78
C PRO A 27 -3.66 -10.93 6.34
N ALA A 28 -2.70 -10.85 7.27
CA ALA A 28 -1.28 -10.81 6.93
C ALA A 28 -0.82 -12.05 6.16
N ARG A 29 -1.32 -13.25 6.50
CA ARG A 29 -1.02 -14.49 5.75
C ARG A 29 -1.36 -14.37 4.26
N GLN A 30 -2.53 -13.84 3.92
CA GLN A 30 -2.95 -13.67 2.52
C GLN A 30 -2.26 -12.47 1.88
N GLY A 31 -2.09 -11.39 2.63
CA GLY A 31 -1.45 -10.17 2.13
C GLY A 31 0.04 -10.37 1.81
N LEU A 32 0.79 -11.12 2.62
CA LEU A 32 2.21 -11.38 2.38
C LEU A 32 2.41 -12.17 1.09
N GLU A 33 1.65 -13.25 0.90
CA GLU A 33 1.65 -14.01 -0.35
C GLU A 33 1.29 -13.11 -1.56
N ALA A 34 0.30 -12.22 -1.40
CA ALA A 34 -0.04 -11.27 -2.45
C ALA A 34 1.08 -10.25 -2.71
N VAL A 35 1.78 -9.76 -1.68
CA VAL A 35 2.96 -8.89 -1.83
C VAL A 35 4.05 -9.60 -2.61
N ASP A 36 4.36 -10.85 -2.30
CA ASP A 36 5.37 -11.63 -3.01
C ASP A 36 5.00 -11.82 -4.49
N ILE A 37 3.74 -12.14 -4.79
CA ILE A 37 3.24 -12.22 -6.18
C ILE A 37 3.35 -10.87 -6.89
N LEU A 38 3.00 -9.77 -6.21
CA LEU A 38 3.08 -8.42 -6.77
C LEU A 38 4.53 -7.98 -7.01
N ARG A 39 5.45 -8.35 -6.12
CA ARG A 39 6.90 -8.11 -6.26
C ARG A 39 7.46 -8.86 -7.46
N LEU A 40 7.06 -10.11 -7.67
CA LEU A 40 7.43 -10.87 -8.87
C LEU A 40 6.92 -10.25 -10.18
N ARG A 41 5.91 -9.39 -10.11
CA ARG A 41 5.30 -8.68 -11.25
C ARG A 41 5.68 -7.20 -11.33
N ASP A 42 6.63 -6.75 -10.50
CA ASP A 42 7.07 -5.35 -10.38
C ASP A 42 5.90 -4.36 -10.20
N GLY A 43 4.79 -4.83 -9.60
CA GLY A 43 3.52 -4.10 -9.50
C GLY A 43 3.14 -3.72 -8.07
N VAL A 44 4.04 -3.90 -7.11
CA VAL A 44 3.75 -3.63 -5.70
C VAL A 44 3.79 -2.12 -5.43
N GLY A 45 2.65 -1.58 -4.97
CA GLY A 45 2.55 -0.22 -4.46
C GLY A 45 2.90 -0.13 -2.98
N PRO A 46 2.58 1.00 -2.32
CA PRO A 46 2.82 1.18 -0.89
C PRO A 46 1.93 0.23 -0.08
N VAL A 47 2.52 -0.40 0.94
CA VAL A 47 1.83 -1.39 1.79
C VAL A 47 2.07 -1.08 3.26
N LEU A 48 0.98 -0.96 4.00
CA LEU A 48 0.94 -0.84 5.44
C LEU A 48 0.83 -2.22 6.09
N HIS A 49 1.44 -2.37 7.25
CA HIS A 49 1.29 -3.51 8.13
C HIS A 49 0.78 -3.04 9.49
N ASP A 50 -0.40 -3.51 9.85
CA ASP A 50 -0.98 -3.35 11.16
C ASP A 50 -0.53 -4.51 12.04
N GLY A 51 0.45 -4.24 12.91
CA GLY A 51 1.04 -5.27 13.77
C GLY A 51 0.10 -5.73 14.89
N ASP A 52 -0.88 -4.91 15.27
CA ASP A 52 -1.83 -5.23 16.33
C ASP A 52 -2.94 -6.19 15.85
N CYS A 53 -3.43 -6.03 14.62
CA CYS A 53 -4.49 -6.90 14.06
C CYS A 53 -3.97 -7.96 13.08
N ASP A 54 -2.65 -8.07 12.85
CA ASP A 54 -2.04 -8.98 11.86
C ASP A 54 -2.68 -8.79 10.47
N THR A 55 -2.79 -7.53 10.03
CA THR A 55 -3.37 -7.18 8.73
C THR A 55 -2.43 -6.36 7.87
N LEU A 56 -2.56 -6.50 6.55
CA LEU A 56 -1.85 -5.70 5.56
C LEU A 56 -2.81 -4.78 4.82
N GLY A 57 -2.39 -3.53 4.63
CA GLY A 57 -3.15 -2.48 3.96
C GLY A 57 -2.47 -2.04 2.67
N PHE A 58 -3.06 -2.32 1.52
CA PHE A 58 -2.55 -1.90 0.21
C PHE A 58 -3.18 -0.58 -0.21
N LEU A 59 -2.35 0.40 -0.57
CA LEU A 59 -2.84 1.64 -1.16
C LEU A 59 -3.21 1.38 -2.63
N VAL A 60 -4.44 1.76 -2.99
CA VAL A 60 -5.00 1.64 -4.34
C VAL A 60 -5.59 3.00 -4.77
N PRO A 61 -5.74 3.26 -6.08
CA PRO A 61 -6.39 4.47 -6.57
C PRO A 61 -7.80 4.65 -5.96
N ALA A 62 -8.19 5.90 -5.67
CA ALA A 62 -9.54 6.18 -5.17
C ALA A 62 -10.63 5.71 -6.14
N GLY A 63 -11.78 5.33 -5.58
CA GLY A 63 -12.90 4.75 -6.30
C GLY A 63 -12.83 3.23 -6.39
N THR A 64 -11.70 2.62 -6.00
CA THR A 64 -11.56 1.17 -5.92
C THR A 64 -12.52 0.59 -4.88
N ALA A 65 -12.71 1.27 -3.74
CA ALA A 65 -13.58 0.79 -2.68
C ALA A 65 -15.03 0.56 -3.13
N ALA A 66 -15.52 1.34 -4.09
CA ALA A 66 -16.89 1.23 -4.60
C ALA A 66 -17.14 -0.05 -5.41
N ALA A 67 -16.09 -0.65 -5.98
CA ALA A 67 -16.17 -1.83 -6.84
C ALA A 67 -15.35 -3.01 -6.29
N TRP A 68 -14.96 -2.95 -5.02
CA TRP A 68 -14.15 -3.98 -4.40
C TRP A 68 -15.01 -5.15 -3.91
N ASP A 69 -14.85 -6.29 -4.56
CA ASP A 69 -15.58 -7.53 -4.25
C ASP A 69 -14.62 -8.72 -4.24
N VAL A 70 -13.71 -8.74 -3.28
CA VAL A 70 -12.81 -9.88 -3.06
C VAL A 70 -13.03 -10.46 -1.67
N PRO A 71 -13.37 -11.76 -1.56
CA PRO A 71 -13.62 -12.39 -0.27
C PRO A 71 -12.37 -12.43 0.61
N GLY A 72 -12.55 -12.24 1.92
CA GLY A 72 -11.44 -12.19 2.87
C GLY A 72 -10.65 -10.88 2.87
N SER A 73 -11.08 -9.90 2.06
CA SER A 73 -10.50 -8.55 2.02
C SER A 73 -11.57 -7.49 2.23
N ALA A 74 -11.20 -6.40 2.89
CA ALA A 74 -12.08 -5.25 3.09
C ALA A 74 -11.41 -4.02 2.49
N CYS A 75 -12.08 -3.37 1.52
CA CYS A 75 -11.63 -2.09 1.00
C CYS A 75 -12.34 -0.95 1.72
N THR A 76 -11.57 -0.13 2.42
CA THR A 76 -12.07 1.04 3.10
C THR A 76 -11.81 2.26 2.23
N GLN A 77 -12.89 2.99 1.94
CA GLN A 77 -12.80 4.25 1.25
C GLN A 77 -12.20 5.30 2.19
N THR A 78 -11.02 5.81 1.88
CA THR A 78 -10.34 6.85 2.69
C THR A 78 -10.77 8.26 2.27
N HIS A 79 -12.06 8.44 1.96
CA HIS A 79 -12.61 9.72 1.50
C HIS A 79 -12.41 10.82 2.54
N GLY A 80 -11.68 11.88 2.18
CA GLY A 80 -11.67 13.15 2.92
C GLY A 80 -10.80 13.22 4.18
N ARG A 81 -10.22 12.11 4.66
CA ARG A 81 -9.17 12.15 5.70
C ARG A 81 -7.75 12.05 5.17
N GLY A 82 -7.62 12.07 3.83
CA GLY A 82 -6.40 12.24 3.06
C GLY A 82 -5.19 11.56 3.68
N LEU A 83 -4.88 10.32 3.25
CA LEU A 83 -3.52 9.80 3.39
C LEU A 83 -2.63 10.62 2.46
N ARG A 84 -2.38 11.87 2.84
CA ARG A 84 -1.35 12.72 2.26
C ARG A 84 -0.06 12.08 2.77
N LEU A 85 0.53 11.24 1.93
CA LEU A 85 1.90 10.81 2.11
C LEU A 85 2.78 12.07 2.07
N GLY A 86 3.03 12.63 3.25
CA GLY A 86 3.94 13.76 3.40
C GLY A 86 5.38 13.35 3.10
N PRO A 87 6.31 14.31 2.98
CA PRO A 87 7.72 14.05 2.67
C PRO A 87 8.43 13.19 3.72
N VAL A 88 7.86 13.09 4.93
CA VAL A 88 8.21 12.07 5.92
C VAL A 88 7.08 11.05 5.84
N ALA A 89 7.36 9.90 5.23
CA ALA A 89 6.38 8.83 5.04
C ALA A 89 6.06 8.16 6.39
N GLU A 90 5.43 8.88 7.30
CA GLU A 90 4.81 8.27 8.47
C GLU A 90 3.57 7.51 8.02
N PRO A 91 3.38 6.28 8.50
CA PRO A 91 2.22 5.49 8.18
C PRO A 91 0.98 6.24 8.68
N PRO A 92 -0.04 6.43 7.83
CA PRO A 92 -1.11 7.37 8.12
C PRO A 92 -2.16 6.84 9.12
N VAL A 93 -2.01 5.59 9.56
CA VAL A 93 -2.82 4.96 10.59
C VAL A 93 -1.93 4.72 11.81
N ASN A 94 -2.30 5.31 12.96
CA ASN A 94 -1.58 5.09 14.23
C ASN A 94 -1.57 3.59 14.57
N GLY A 95 -0.38 3.03 14.86
CA GLY A 95 -0.19 1.59 15.13
C GLY A 95 0.23 0.77 13.92
N THR A 96 0.12 1.32 12.70
CA THR A 96 0.62 0.66 11.50
C THR A 96 2.06 1.07 11.18
N GLY A 97 2.81 0.18 10.55
CA GLY A 97 4.14 0.43 9.98
C GLY A 97 4.13 0.25 8.46
N TRP A 98 5.09 0.83 7.74
CA TRP A 98 5.26 0.52 6.32
C TRP A 98 5.94 -0.83 6.15
N LEU A 99 5.27 -1.78 5.50
CA LEU A 99 5.91 -2.97 4.94
C LEU A 99 6.64 -2.60 3.64
N VAL A 100 5.99 -1.78 2.81
CA VAL A 100 6.57 -1.19 1.60
C VAL A 100 6.30 0.30 1.67
N ALA A 101 7.35 1.08 1.97
CA ALA A 101 7.26 2.53 1.98
C ALA A 101 7.00 3.06 0.57
N PRO A 102 6.32 4.20 0.41
CA PRO A 102 6.00 4.76 -0.90
C PRO A 102 7.23 5.11 -1.75
N ASP A 103 8.37 5.43 -1.12
CA ASP A 103 9.65 5.66 -1.80
C ASP A 103 10.30 4.36 -2.32
N ALA A 104 10.00 3.23 -1.66
CA ALA A 104 10.48 1.90 -2.03
C ALA A 104 9.49 1.14 -2.93
N ALA A 105 8.32 1.71 -3.21
CA ALA A 105 7.29 1.11 -4.05
C ALA A 105 7.59 1.36 -5.54
N TYR A 106 7.18 0.42 -6.41
CA TYR A 106 7.36 0.56 -7.86
C TYR A 106 6.39 1.57 -8.47
N ALA A 107 5.23 1.75 -7.81
CA ALA A 107 4.18 2.66 -8.23
C ALA A 107 3.63 3.42 -7.01
N SER A 108 3.07 4.61 -7.24
CA SER A 108 2.46 5.40 -6.17
C SER A 108 1.21 4.76 -5.56
N ALA A 109 0.55 3.84 -6.28
CA ALA A 109 -0.55 3.03 -5.81
C ALA A 109 -0.55 1.67 -6.52
N THR A 110 -1.04 0.63 -5.86
CA THR A 110 -1.18 -0.71 -6.44
C THR A 110 -2.39 -0.73 -7.38
N ASP A 111 -2.22 -1.27 -8.59
CA ASP A 111 -3.35 -1.44 -9.52
C ASP A 111 -4.41 -2.40 -8.92
N PRO A 112 -5.69 -2.00 -8.86
CA PRO A 112 -6.72 -2.79 -8.20
C PRO A 112 -7.05 -4.09 -8.94
N ALA A 113 -6.88 -4.18 -10.26
CA ALA A 113 -7.05 -5.44 -10.98
C ALA A 113 -5.91 -6.41 -10.68
N VAL A 114 -4.67 -5.91 -10.63
CA VAL A 114 -3.50 -6.73 -10.29
C VAL A 114 -3.57 -7.21 -8.84
N LEU A 115 -3.96 -6.32 -7.91
CA LEU A 115 -4.15 -6.68 -6.50
C LEU A 115 -5.22 -7.78 -6.33
N ARG A 116 -6.36 -7.67 -7.02
CA ARG A 116 -7.41 -8.70 -6.99
C ARG A 116 -6.91 -10.05 -7.49
N ALA A 117 -6.15 -10.05 -8.59
CA ALA A 117 -5.57 -11.26 -9.14
C ALA A 117 -4.57 -11.90 -8.16
N ALA A 118 -3.69 -11.10 -7.55
CA ALA A 118 -2.71 -11.57 -6.57
C ALA A 118 -3.38 -12.13 -5.31
N LEU A 119 -4.40 -11.46 -4.78
CA LEU A 119 -5.16 -11.92 -3.62
C LEU A 119 -5.92 -13.23 -3.88
N GLY A 120 -6.50 -13.39 -5.07
CA GLY A 120 -7.17 -14.63 -5.47
C GLY A 120 -6.20 -15.78 -5.69
N GLU A 121 -4.97 -15.50 -6.13
CA GLU A 121 -3.90 -16.48 -6.23
C GLU A 121 -3.38 -16.90 -4.86
N ALA A 122 -3.11 -15.93 -3.97
CA ALA A 122 -2.74 -16.17 -2.58
C ALA A 122 -3.77 -17.03 -1.84
N ALA A 123 -5.07 -16.72 -1.98
CA ALA A 123 -6.14 -17.52 -1.38
C ALA A 123 -6.10 -18.99 -1.84
N ARG A 124 -5.93 -19.23 -3.15
CA ARG A 124 -5.82 -20.59 -3.69
C ARG A 124 -4.58 -21.33 -3.19
N THR A 125 -3.44 -20.64 -3.07
CA THR A 125 -2.22 -21.22 -2.51
C THR A 125 -2.43 -21.64 -1.07
N ILE A 126 -3.02 -20.76 -0.24
CA ILE A 126 -3.33 -21.05 1.16
C ILE A 126 -4.29 -22.24 1.28
N GLU A 127 -5.38 -22.25 0.50
CA GLU A 127 -6.33 -23.37 0.51
C GLU A 127 -5.69 -24.70 0.10
N ALA A 128 -4.78 -24.68 -0.87
CA ALA A 128 -4.04 -25.87 -1.27
C ALA A 128 -3.13 -26.38 -0.15
N VAL A 129 -2.46 -25.48 0.57
CA VAL A 129 -1.60 -25.81 1.72
C VAL A 129 -2.44 -26.36 2.87
N ASP A 130 -3.56 -25.72 3.23
CA ASP A 130 -4.42 -26.17 4.33
C ASP A 130 -5.07 -27.54 4.05
N ARG A 131 -5.35 -27.88 2.78
CA ARG A 131 -5.84 -29.21 2.39
C ARG A 131 -4.80 -30.32 2.49
N CYS A 132 -3.51 -29.98 2.48
CA CYS A 132 -2.41 -30.95 2.59
C CYS A 132 -2.01 -31.25 4.04
N ARG A 133 -2.69 -30.66 5.02
CA ARG A 133 -2.44 -30.86 6.46
C ARG A 133 -3.30 -31.95 7.09
#